data_AF-A0AAF0YWK1-F1
#
_entry.id   AF-A0AAF0YWK1-F1
#
_cell.length_a   1.000
_cell.length_b   1.000
_cell.length_c   1.000
_cell.angle_alpha   90.00
_cell.angle_beta   90.00
_cell.angle_gamma   90.00
#
_symmetry.space_group_name_H-M   'P 1'
#
loop_
_entity.id
_entity.type
_entity.pdbx_description
1 polymer ?
#
loop_
_entity_poly.entity_id
_entity_poly.type
_entity_poly.pdbx_seq_one_letter_code
_entity_poly.pdbx_strand_id
1 'polypeptide(L)'
;MHMRMPALLVLSSALALIAQVGGDVPQVLAADSASSATTSVTGTQPVPADGLAGESVQAPGEPRVGTAVVSGHARYAGVGLGDAGPTSSTGAVPEFTPVYLQWLGGDGFVSPVYTTVTHTSAGEWAFDLPLARDAVGRVHRFDPGRGDTFRVWMDPFINERGNTVTMLGRPTGGPHGARAGAQTDSSRDVTISLFEHPGAYMFGERPASGDSPAGTMVKVAGVVWFESDANASAGHRDRGVGDRAARGYAVEFSGLSAAGSREIAVALARDPRGDQENITRKILLAHPEFITGTATARIGADGRYSLLLPQDTDPQSLYGVVRDVQGNIVEAIGPYSTPRFTSPKEFGSSAPNNPELTDAGWENINFAVVPWGNVTVEIVGKDSLNRRVAPGENLEVRLTGKLPPFVNTLEWRNDTGALLSTCVIEVINDAASCSLALTSARRGPTFYSVGLVSGSTLVAADTVAVGGTGTVSPPKSSRIHVGFS
;
A
#
# COMPACT_ATOMS: atom_id res chain seq x y z
N MET A 1 0.43 31.83 -81.67
CA MET A 1 -0.44 30.97 -82.50
C MET A 1 -0.96 29.85 -81.60
N HIS A 2 -2.27 29.76 -81.49
CA HIS A 2 -3.00 28.98 -80.50
C HIS A 2 -3.00 27.47 -80.76
N MET A 3 -3.32 26.75 -79.68
CA MET A 3 -4.18 25.55 -79.62
C MET A 3 -3.56 24.14 -79.71
N ARG A 4 -3.78 23.45 -78.56
CA ARG A 4 -4.52 22.17 -78.39
C ARG A 4 -3.83 20.82 -78.63
N MET A 5 -4.00 19.97 -77.62
CA MET A 5 -4.02 18.50 -77.64
C MET A 5 -4.85 17.91 -78.80
N PRO A 6 -4.65 16.63 -79.15
CA PRO A 6 -5.60 15.55 -78.74
C PRO A 6 -4.87 14.29 -78.18
N ALA A 7 -5.45 13.51 -77.24
CA ALA A 7 -6.48 12.46 -77.38
C ALA A 7 -5.94 11.18 -78.08
N LEU A 8 -6.34 9.93 -77.84
CA LEU A 8 -7.33 9.25 -76.99
C LEU A 8 -7.09 7.72 -77.20
N LEU A 9 -7.23 6.88 -76.18
CA LEU A 9 -7.63 5.45 -76.29
C LEU A 9 -8.11 5.04 -74.87
N VAL A 10 -9.39 5.13 -74.49
CA VAL A 10 -10.61 4.35 -74.82
C VAL A 10 -10.65 2.93 -74.24
N LEU A 11 -11.38 2.84 -73.10
CA LEU A 11 -12.35 1.83 -72.60
C LEU A 11 -11.91 0.35 -72.42
N SER A 12 -12.39 -0.44 -71.46
CA SER A 12 -13.54 -0.43 -70.51
C SER A 12 -13.26 -1.48 -69.40
N SER A 13 -13.47 -1.20 -68.10
CA SER A 13 -14.73 -1.24 -67.30
C SER A 13 -15.02 -2.58 -66.58
N ALA A 14 -14.97 -2.54 -65.24
CA ALA A 14 -15.98 -3.04 -64.29
C ALA A 14 -15.62 -2.49 -62.89
N LEU A 15 -16.24 -1.39 -62.43
CA LEU A 15 -17.38 -1.32 -61.49
C LEU A 15 -17.16 -2.16 -60.22
N ALA A 16 -17.20 -1.62 -58.99
CA ALA A 16 -18.22 -0.76 -58.36
C ALA A 16 -17.65 -0.23 -57.02
N LEU A 17 -18.18 0.76 -56.30
CA LEU A 17 -19.06 1.91 -56.48
C LEU A 17 -18.83 2.75 -55.21
N ILE A 18 -18.76 4.07 -55.39
CA ILE A 18 -18.43 5.10 -54.41
C ILE A 18 -19.72 5.69 -53.79
N ALA A 19 -19.64 6.21 -52.56
CA ALA A 19 -20.27 7.48 -52.13
C ALA A 19 -19.49 8.01 -50.90
N GLN A 20 -18.59 9.01 -51.01
CA GLN A 20 -18.77 10.48 -51.02
C GLN A 20 -19.68 10.98 -49.87
N VAL A 21 -19.15 11.52 -48.76
CA VAL A 21 -18.50 12.84 -48.52
C VAL A 21 -19.47 14.02 -48.47
N GLY A 22 -19.46 14.66 -47.29
CA GLY A 22 -19.83 16.04 -46.98
C GLY A 22 -19.84 16.14 -45.45
N GLY A 23 -19.22 17.09 -44.76
CA GLY A 23 -18.40 18.25 -45.06
C GLY A 23 -18.01 18.85 -43.69
N ASP A 24 -17.11 19.82 -43.71
CA ASP A 24 -16.77 20.76 -42.63
C ASP A 24 -15.74 20.37 -41.54
N VAL A 25 -14.99 21.42 -41.20
CA VAL A 25 -13.70 21.54 -40.50
C VAL A 25 -13.79 21.11 -39.01
N PRO A 26 -12.84 20.35 -38.45
CA PRO A 26 -12.78 20.16 -37.01
C PRO A 26 -12.04 21.33 -36.34
N GLN A 27 -12.78 22.08 -35.53
CA GLN A 27 -12.24 22.90 -34.46
C GLN A 27 -11.47 22.03 -33.45
N VAL A 28 -10.37 22.59 -32.96
CA VAL A 28 -9.60 22.12 -31.81
C VAL A 28 -10.52 22.07 -30.58
N LEU A 29 -10.69 20.89 -29.99
CA LEU A 29 -11.24 20.72 -28.64
C LEU A 29 -10.31 19.81 -27.82
N ALA A 30 -10.17 20.23 -26.57
CA ALA A 30 -9.21 19.82 -25.58
C ALA A 30 -9.27 18.32 -25.25
N ALA A 31 -8.09 17.77 -24.97
CA ALA A 31 -7.93 16.47 -24.34
C ALA A 31 -8.47 16.56 -22.90
N ASP A 32 -9.57 15.88 -22.65
CA ASP A 32 -10.16 15.75 -21.32
C ASP A 32 -10.06 14.29 -20.87
N SER A 33 -9.57 14.13 -19.63
CA SER A 33 -9.67 12.93 -18.79
C SER A 33 -8.94 11.66 -19.26
N ALA A 34 -7.66 11.56 -18.88
CA ALA A 34 -6.99 10.27 -18.75
C ALA A 34 -7.70 9.44 -17.66
N SER A 35 -8.28 8.32 -18.10
CA SER A 35 -8.86 7.30 -17.24
C SER A 35 -7.78 6.70 -16.34
N SER A 36 -7.82 7.06 -15.06
CA SER A 36 -7.17 6.29 -13.98
C SER A 36 -7.90 4.95 -13.86
N ALA A 37 -7.30 3.89 -14.41
CA ALA A 37 -7.79 2.53 -14.22
C ALA A 37 -7.52 2.09 -12.77
N THR A 38 -8.46 2.42 -11.87
CA THR A 38 -8.53 1.86 -10.52
C THR A 38 -8.84 0.37 -10.65
N THR A 39 -7.88 -0.49 -10.29
CA THR A 39 -8.08 -1.94 -10.36
C THR A 39 -8.83 -2.38 -9.10
N SER A 40 -10.16 -2.39 -9.14
CA SER A 40 -10.97 -2.99 -8.08
C SER A 40 -10.88 -4.53 -8.19
N VAL A 41 -10.11 -5.17 -7.31
CA VAL A 41 -9.81 -6.61 -7.34
C VAL A 41 -10.58 -7.39 -6.26
N THR A 42 -11.90 -7.28 -6.30
CA THR A 42 -12.84 -8.37 -6.03
C THR A 42 -13.93 -8.20 -7.08
N GLY A 43 -14.60 -9.25 -7.54
CA GLY A 43 -15.71 -9.12 -8.50
C GLY A 43 -16.90 -8.26 -8.03
N THR A 44 -16.78 -7.62 -6.86
CA THR A 44 -17.79 -6.82 -6.17
C THR A 44 -17.18 -5.45 -5.84
N GLN A 45 -17.88 -4.38 -6.20
CA GLN A 45 -17.46 -3.02 -5.85
C GLN A 45 -17.40 -2.85 -4.32
N PRO A 46 -16.42 -2.12 -3.77
CA PRO A 46 -16.37 -1.81 -2.33
C PRO A 46 -17.68 -1.17 -1.85
N VAL A 47 -18.11 -1.54 -0.65
CA VAL A 47 -19.33 -1.02 -0.02
C VAL A 47 -19.01 0.30 0.69
N PRO A 48 -19.61 1.44 0.32
CA PRO A 48 -19.42 2.69 1.05
C PRO A 48 -19.90 2.56 2.50
N ALA A 49 -19.05 2.94 3.45
CA ALA A 49 -19.32 2.84 4.88
C ALA A 49 -18.69 4.03 5.63
N ASP A 50 -18.83 5.23 5.05
CA ASP A 50 -18.19 6.44 5.56
C ASP A 50 -18.88 6.97 6.83
N GLY A 51 -18.18 6.87 7.96
CA GLY A 51 -18.73 7.25 9.27
C GLY A 51 -18.80 8.75 9.53
N LEU A 52 -17.92 9.53 8.89
CA LEU A 52 -17.84 10.99 9.07
C LEU A 52 -18.86 11.70 8.16
N ALA A 53 -18.96 11.30 6.89
CA ALA A 53 -19.97 11.83 5.98
C ALA A 53 -21.40 11.44 6.38
N GLY A 54 -21.57 10.27 7.02
CA GLY A 54 -22.87 9.78 7.51
C GLY A 54 -23.31 10.36 8.85
N GLU A 55 -22.58 11.33 9.42
CA GLU A 55 -22.78 11.93 10.77
C GLU A 55 -22.86 10.92 11.93
N SER A 56 -22.52 9.66 11.66
CA SER A 56 -22.58 8.55 12.64
C SER A 56 -21.37 8.56 13.58
N VAL A 57 -20.33 9.31 13.20
CA VAL A 57 -19.14 9.64 13.97
C VAL A 57 -19.00 11.16 13.99
N GLN A 58 -18.95 11.78 15.18
CA GLN A 58 -18.79 13.25 15.30
C GLN A 58 -17.34 13.70 15.12
N ALA A 59 -16.40 12.85 15.54
CA ALA A 59 -14.95 12.98 15.36
C ALA A 59 -14.34 11.56 15.39
N PRO A 60 -13.17 11.30 14.78
CA PRO A 60 -12.52 10.01 14.87
C PRO A 60 -12.44 9.53 16.33
N GLY A 61 -13.00 8.36 16.61
CA GLY A 61 -13.04 7.79 17.96
C GLY A 61 -14.23 8.17 18.85
N GLU A 62 -15.21 8.94 18.37
CA GLU A 62 -16.49 9.16 19.08
C GLU A 62 -17.65 8.40 18.42
N PRO A 63 -17.90 7.13 18.81
CA PRO A 63 -19.01 6.36 18.28
C PRO A 63 -20.36 6.89 18.79
N ARG A 64 -21.39 6.86 17.94
CA ARG A 64 -22.78 6.83 18.43
C ARG A 64 -23.10 5.44 18.97
N VAL A 65 -23.98 5.38 19.97
CA VAL A 65 -24.43 4.11 20.59
C VAL A 65 -25.10 3.22 19.52
N GLY A 66 -24.51 2.04 19.23
CA GLY A 66 -25.18 0.97 18.47
C GLY A 66 -24.50 0.51 17.16
N THR A 67 -23.45 1.18 16.68
CA THR A 67 -22.69 0.74 15.48
C THR A 67 -21.24 0.37 15.81
N ALA A 68 -20.62 -0.45 14.96
CA ALA A 68 -19.22 -0.83 15.12
C ALA A 68 -18.34 0.12 14.31
N VAL A 69 -17.42 0.82 14.98
CA VAL A 69 -16.61 1.89 14.37
C VAL A 69 -15.15 1.48 14.32
N VAL A 70 -14.52 1.70 13.17
CA VAL A 70 -13.06 1.62 13.01
C VAL A 70 -12.58 2.96 12.46
N SER A 71 -11.75 3.67 13.22
CA SER A 71 -11.29 5.02 12.85
C SER A 71 -9.81 5.23 13.09
N GLY A 72 -9.25 6.21 12.38
CA GLY A 72 -7.81 6.41 12.39
C GLY A 72 -7.33 7.59 11.56
N HIS A 73 -6.02 7.60 11.30
CA HIS A 73 -5.32 8.63 10.53
C HIS A 73 -4.43 7.98 9.47
N ALA A 74 -4.34 8.60 8.29
CA ALA A 74 -3.39 8.23 7.25
C ALA A 74 -2.30 9.30 7.15
N ARG A 75 -1.03 8.88 7.26
CA ARG A 75 0.13 9.78 7.36
C ARG A 75 1.38 9.24 6.67
N TYR A 76 2.19 10.12 6.11
CA TYR A 76 3.54 9.80 5.66
C TYR A 76 4.43 9.48 6.87
N ALA A 77 5.18 8.38 6.84
CA ALA A 77 5.93 7.89 8.01
C ALA A 77 7.17 8.72 8.40
N GLY A 78 7.54 9.72 7.58
CA GLY A 78 8.81 10.46 7.70
C GLY A 78 8.81 11.58 8.73
N VAL A 79 7.63 11.92 9.27
CA VAL A 79 7.51 12.70 10.49
C VAL A 79 7.56 11.70 11.64
N GLY A 80 8.45 11.88 12.61
CA GLY A 80 8.60 10.95 13.74
C GLY A 80 7.23 10.45 14.19
N LEU A 81 7.01 9.13 14.18
CA LEU A 81 5.68 8.53 14.37
C LEU A 81 5.07 8.91 15.74
N GLY A 82 5.84 9.56 16.62
CA GLY A 82 5.40 10.16 17.88
C GLY A 82 5.28 11.70 17.94
N ASP A 83 5.70 12.46 16.93
CA ASP A 83 5.73 13.95 16.98
C ASP A 83 4.51 14.62 16.35
N ALA A 84 3.72 13.88 15.57
CA ALA A 84 2.46 14.36 15.05
C ALA A 84 1.34 13.99 16.04
N GLY A 85 0.97 14.92 16.93
CA GLY A 85 -0.25 14.79 17.73
C GLY A 85 -1.48 14.55 16.84
N PRO A 86 -2.62 14.12 17.40
CA PRO A 86 -3.85 13.84 16.63
C PRO A 86 -4.31 15.03 15.76
N THR A 87 -3.94 16.26 16.13
CA THR A 87 -4.28 17.50 15.42
C THR A 87 -3.21 18.01 14.45
N SER A 88 -2.10 17.28 14.24
CA SER A 88 -1.02 17.73 13.35
C SER A 88 -1.37 17.45 11.89
N SER A 89 -1.33 18.48 11.05
CA SER A 89 -1.43 18.36 9.59
C SER A 89 -0.10 18.00 8.92
N THR A 90 1.00 17.94 9.67
CA THR A 90 2.32 17.68 9.10
C THR A 90 2.41 16.20 8.72
N GLY A 91 2.62 15.92 7.43
CA GLY A 91 2.66 14.56 6.91
C GLY A 91 1.27 13.91 6.78
N ALA A 92 0.18 14.67 6.84
CA ALA A 92 -1.15 14.14 6.56
C ALA A 92 -1.35 13.84 5.08
N VAL A 93 -2.18 12.83 4.80
CA VAL A 93 -2.59 12.48 3.45
C VAL A 93 -3.71 13.43 2.99
N PRO A 94 -3.75 13.83 1.70
CA PRO A 94 -4.78 14.70 1.17
C PRO A 94 -6.20 14.20 1.48
N GLU A 95 -7.15 15.13 1.61
CA GLU A 95 -8.58 14.81 1.72
C GLU A 95 -9.07 14.04 0.49
N PHE A 96 -10.13 13.28 0.67
CA PHE A 96 -10.78 12.45 -0.35
C PHE A 96 -9.91 11.30 -0.88
N THR A 97 -8.85 10.92 -0.17
CA THR A 97 -8.04 9.76 -0.54
C THR A 97 -8.73 8.47 -0.05
N PRO A 98 -9.01 7.47 -0.92
CA PRO A 98 -9.71 6.26 -0.53
C PRO A 98 -8.98 5.42 0.53
N VAL A 99 -9.76 4.92 1.49
CA VAL A 99 -9.32 3.96 2.51
C VAL A 99 -10.25 2.76 2.46
N TYR A 100 -9.67 1.56 2.53
CA TYR A 100 -10.38 0.29 2.45
C TYR A 100 -10.25 -0.51 3.74
N LEU A 101 -11.29 -1.28 4.06
CA LEU A 101 -11.30 -2.17 5.22
C LEU A 101 -11.97 -3.50 4.90
N GLN A 102 -11.42 -4.57 5.45
CA GLN A 102 -12.07 -5.89 5.49
C GLN A 102 -11.83 -6.52 6.85
N TRP A 103 -12.88 -7.09 7.45
CA TRP A 103 -12.78 -7.76 8.75
C TRP A 103 -13.04 -9.27 8.63
N LEU A 104 -12.40 -10.02 9.52
CA LEU A 104 -12.52 -11.46 9.69
C LEU A 104 -13.13 -11.71 11.07
N GLY A 105 -14.32 -12.29 11.08
CA GLY A 105 -15.01 -12.73 12.27
C GLY A 105 -14.33 -13.93 12.91
N GLY A 106 -14.44 -14.07 14.23
CA GLY A 106 -13.96 -15.27 14.94
C GLY A 106 -14.62 -16.58 14.48
N ASP A 107 -15.74 -16.51 13.77
CA ASP A 107 -16.45 -17.62 13.15
C ASP A 107 -16.02 -17.93 11.70
N GLY A 108 -14.97 -17.25 11.22
CA GLY A 108 -14.42 -17.44 9.88
C GLY A 108 -15.13 -16.67 8.76
N PHE A 109 -16.15 -15.87 9.08
CA PHE A 109 -16.77 -14.96 8.11
C PHE A 109 -15.79 -13.84 7.74
N VAL A 110 -15.58 -13.63 6.44
CA VAL A 110 -14.87 -12.44 5.91
C VAL A 110 -15.90 -11.49 5.33
N SER A 111 -15.82 -10.23 5.74
CA SER A 111 -16.71 -9.18 5.26
C SER A 111 -16.48 -8.87 3.78
N PRO A 112 -17.44 -8.20 3.09
CA PRO A 112 -17.09 -7.44 1.90
C PRO A 112 -16.02 -6.40 2.22
N VAL A 113 -15.37 -5.90 1.17
CA VAL A 113 -14.51 -4.73 1.29
C VAL A 113 -15.38 -3.50 1.48
N TYR A 114 -15.12 -2.75 2.54
CA TYR A 114 -15.73 -1.44 2.78
C TYR A 114 -14.80 -0.33 2.30
N THR A 115 -15.37 0.83 1.94
CA THR A 115 -14.60 2.02 1.57
C THR A 115 -15.10 3.28 2.28
N THR A 116 -14.16 4.13 2.67
CA THR A 116 -14.33 5.52 3.12
C THR A 116 -13.24 6.36 2.46
N VAL A 117 -13.15 7.65 2.82
CA VAL A 117 -12.08 8.54 2.39
C VAL A 117 -11.48 9.27 3.59
N THR A 118 -10.35 9.92 3.40
CA THR A 118 -9.83 10.93 4.34
C THR A 118 -10.67 12.21 4.28
N HIS A 119 -10.95 12.85 5.43
CA HIS A 119 -11.89 13.99 5.52
C HIS A 119 -11.29 15.31 6.01
N THR A 120 -10.11 15.30 6.63
CA THR A 120 -9.51 16.53 7.18
C THR A 120 -8.04 16.67 6.81
N SER A 121 -7.51 17.88 6.97
CA SER A 121 -6.07 18.18 6.89
C SER A 121 -5.16 17.37 7.83
N ALA A 122 -5.71 16.59 8.77
CA ALA A 122 -4.96 15.68 9.64
C ALA A 122 -4.92 14.22 9.12
N GLY A 123 -5.56 13.95 7.98
CA GLY A 123 -5.61 12.63 7.34
C GLY A 123 -6.61 11.67 7.99
N GLU A 124 -7.62 12.19 8.68
CA GLU A 124 -8.60 11.41 9.45
C GLU A 124 -9.56 10.63 8.56
N TRP A 125 -9.90 9.41 8.98
CA TRP A 125 -10.88 8.54 8.32
C TRP A 125 -11.67 7.72 9.35
N ALA A 126 -12.89 7.32 9.01
CA ALA A 126 -13.70 6.46 9.87
C ALA A 126 -14.68 5.59 9.08
N PHE A 127 -14.76 4.32 9.46
CA PHE A 127 -15.78 3.39 9.01
C PHE A 127 -16.92 3.30 10.02
N ASP A 128 -18.15 3.41 9.55
CA ASP A 128 -19.36 2.97 10.24
C ASP A 128 -19.79 1.63 9.67
N LEU A 129 -19.42 0.53 10.34
CA LEU A 129 -19.56 -0.82 9.78
C LEU A 129 -21.01 -1.33 9.93
N PRO A 130 -21.72 -1.60 8.82
CA PRO A 130 -23.07 -2.12 8.89
C PRO A 130 -23.09 -3.59 9.31
N LEU A 131 -24.26 -4.07 9.74
CA LEU A 131 -24.52 -5.50 9.87
C LEU A 131 -24.34 -6.17 8.49
N ALA A 132 -23.45 -7.16 8.43
CA ALA A 132 -23.31 -7.99 7.25
C ALA A 132 -24.33 -9.13 7.31
N ARG A 133 -24.96 -9.46 6.19
CA ARG A 133 -25.84 -10.62 6.08
C ARG A 133 -25.31 -11.51 4.99
N ASP A 134 -25.07 -12.76 5.33
CA ASP A 134 -24.56 -13.74 4.37
C ASP A 134 -25.68 -14.33 3.49
N ALA A 135 -25.27 -15.12 2.51
CA ALA A 135 -26.18 -15.80 1.59
C ALA A 135 -27.08 -16.83 2.29
N VAL A 136 -26.74 -17.30 3.51
CA VAL A 136 -27.63 -18.17 4.30
C VAL A 136 -28.63 -17.41 5.17
N GLY A 137 -28.51 -16.09 5.26
CA GLY A 137 -29.34 -15.21 6.08
C GLY A 137 -28.87 -15.08 7.53
N ARG A 138 -27.67 -15.54 7.89
CA ARG A 138 -27.06 -15.22 9.19
C ARG A 138 -26.63 -13.76 9.17
N VAL A 139 -26.75 -13.12 10.31
CA VAL A 139 -26.28 -11.74 10.51
C VAL A 139 -24.95 -11.80 11.23
N HIS A 140 -23.98 -11.05 10.71
CA HIS A 140 -22.65 -10.90 11.26
C HIS A 140 -22.42 -9.43 11.62
N ARG A 141 -21.74 -9.20 12.74
CA ARG A 141 -21.40 -7.88 13.26
C ARG A 141 -19.94 -7.91 13.65
N PHE A 142 -19.20 -6.89 13.23
CA PHE A 142 -17.83 -6.69 13.71
C PHE A 142 -17.84 -6.44 15.22
N ASP A 143 -17.17 -7.30 15.97
CA ASP A 143 -17.00 -7.20 17.42
C ASP A 143 -15.56 -7.58 17.79
N PRO A 144 -14.65 -6.59 17.91
CA PRO A 144 -13.26 -6.86 18.28
C PRO A 144 -13.15 -7.45 19.70
N GLY A 145 -14.16 -7.26 20.56
CA GLY A 145 -14.24 -7.89 21.88
C GLY A 145 -14.41 -9.41 21.84
N ARG A 146 -14.85 -9.96 20.69
CA ARG A 146 -14.94 -11.42 20.44
C ARG A 146 -13.73 -12.00 19.73
N GLY A 147 -12.71 -11.17 19.47
CA GLY A 147 -11.51 -11.58 18.74
C GLY A 147 -11.62 -11.44 17.24
N ASP A 148 -12.62 -10.71 16.74
CA ASP A 148 -12.65 -10.28 15.33
C ASP A 148 -11.42 -9.44 15.03
N THR A 149 -10.92 -9.59 13.81
CA THR A 149 -9.73 -8.88 13.33
C THR A 149 -10.03 -8.16 12.04
N PHE A 150 -9.18 -7.22 11.64
CA PHE A 150 -9.38 -6.49 10.40
C PHE A 150 -8.07 -6.10 9.75
N ARG A 151 -8.14 -5.86 8.43
CA ARG A 151 -7.10 -5.19 7.65
C ARG A 151 -7.65 -3.85 7.17
N VAL A 152 -6.79 -2.83 7.20
CA VAL A 152 -7.03 -1.54 6.54
C VAL A 152 -5.91 -1.29 5.55
N TRP A 153 -6.24 -0.70 4.41
CA TRP A 153 -5.23 -0.34 3.41
C TRP A 153 -5.65 0.85 2.56
N MET A 154 -4.67 1.37 1.84
CA MET A 154 -4.86 2.34 0.77
C MET A 154 -4.21 1.79 -0.48
N ASP A 155 -4.85 1.96 -1.63
CA ASP A 155 -4.22 1.63 -2.91
C ASP A 155 -3.11 2.63 -3.22
N PRO A 156 -2.07 2.23 -3.97
CA PRO A 156 -1.06 3.17 -4.45
C PRO A 156 -1.70 4.34 -5.20
N PHE A 157 -1.22 5.56 -4.92
CA PHE A 157 -1.69 6.76 -5.60
C PHE A 157 -0.52 7.66 -5.99
N ILE A 158 -0.78 8.62 -6.87
CA ILE A 158 0.18 9.66 -7.25
C ILE A 158 -0.16 10.91 -6.45
N ASN A 159 0.79 11.44 -5.69
CA ASN A 159 0.61 12.70 -4.97
C ASN A 159 0.81 13.92 -5.89
N GLU A 160 0.57 15.12 -5.36
CA GLU A 160 0.71 16.39 -6.08
C GLU A 160 2.13 16.64 -6.63
N ARG A 161 3.15 15.96 -6.07
CA ARG A 161 4.54 16.02 -6.55
C ARG A 161 4.81 15.15 -7.78
N GLY A 162 3.86 14.30 -8.15
CA GLY A 162 4.02 13.29 -9.19
C GLY A 162 4.74 12.02 -8.69
N ASN A 163 4.93 11.87 -7.38
CA ASN A 163 5.57 10.72 -6.77
C ASN A 163 4.52 9.64 -6.47
N THR A 164 4.90 8.37 -6.63
CA THR A 164 4.07 7.25 -6.20
C THR A 164 4.11 7.13 -4.68
N VAL A 165 2.95 7.02 -4.06
CA VAL A 165 2.81 6.81 -2.63
C VAL A 165 2.20 5.44 -2.42
N THR A 166 2.83 4.64 -1.56
CA THR A 166 2.38 3.30 -1.19
C THR A 166 2.23 3.20 0.31
N MET A 167 1.46 2.22 0.76
CA MET A 167 1.36 1.92 2.18
C MET A 167 2.67 1.30 2.67
N LEU A 168 3.27 1.90 3.69
CA LEU A 168 4.31 1.25 4.49
C LEU A 168 3.58 0.21 5.34
N GLY A 169 3.73 -1.07 5.02
CA GLY A 169 2.85 -2.20 5.39
C GLY A 169 2.68 -2.56 6.87
N ARG A 170 2.73 -1.58 7.79
CA ARG A 170 2.18 -1.68 9.14
C ARG A 170 0.99 -0.72 9.25
N PRO A 171 -0.26 -1.17 9.05
CA PRO A 171 -1.30 -0.63 9.89
C PRO A 171 -0.99 -1.12 11.32
N THR A 172 -1.22 -0.27 12.33
CA THR A 172 -1.23 -0.70 13.74
C THR A 172 -2.04 -2.01 13.87
N GLY A 173 -1.36 -3.14 14.04
CA GLY A 173 -1.97 -4.47 14.05
C GLY A 173 -1.75 -5.39 12.84
N GLY A 174 -1.00 -5.04 11.79
CA GLY A 174 -0.71 -5.98 10.71
C GLY A 174 -1.92 -6.35 9.81
N PRO A 175 -1.68 -7.03 8.68
CA PRO A 175 -2.78 -7.51 7.83
C PRO A 175 -3.55 -8.57 8.64
N HIS A 176 -4.84 -8.31 8.84
CA HIS A 176 -5.77 -9.08 9.69
C HIS A 176 -5.44 -9.17 11.21
N GLY A 177 -4.77 -8.19 11.83
CA GLY A 177 -4.35 -8.36 13.23
C GLY A 177 -4.51 -7.17 14.17
N ALA A 178 -5.19 -6.09 13.77
CA ALA A 178 -5.53 -5.05 14.72
C ALA A 178 -6.50 -5.62 15.78
N ARG A 179 -5.95 -5.96 16.94
CA ARG A 179 -6.72 -6.21 18.16
C ARG A 179 -6.98 -4.86 18.79
N ALA A 180 -8.26 -4.49 18.91
CA ALA A 180 -8.64 -3.31 19.66
C ALA A 180 -8.11 -3.40 21.10
N GLY A 181 -7.56 -2.30 21.62
CA GLY A 181 -7.50 -2.12 23.07
C GLY A 181 -8.90 -2.31 23.66
N ALA A 182 -9.00 -2.92 24.84
CA ALA A 182 -10.22 -3.48 25.44
C ALA A 182 -11.45 -2.53 25.55
N GLN A 183 -12.07 -2.19 24.42
CA GLN A 183 -13.35 -1.48 24.32
C GLN A 183 -14.26 -2.28 23.39
N THR A 184 -15.45 -2.59 23.89
CA THR A 184 -16.49 -3.35 23.16
C THR A 184 -16.95 -2.57 21.92
N ASP A 185 -17.07 -3.27 20.79
CA ASP A 185 -17.61 -2.82 19.50
C ASP A 185 -16.82 -1.74 18.70
N SER A 186 -15.67 -1.21 19.15
CA SER A 186 -14.93 -0.17 18.36
C SER A 186 -13.41 -0.26 18.43
N SER A 187 -12.73 0.16 17.35
CA SER A 187 -11.27 0.33 17.25
C SER A 187 -10.93 1.77 16.90
N ARG A 188 -10.01 2.39 17.65
CA ARG A 188 -9.67 3.81 17.55
C ARG A 188 -8.18 4.01 17.33
N ASP A 189 -7.82 5.17 16.80
CA ASP A 189 -6.43 5.61 16.56
C ASP A 189 -5.60 4.67 15.70
N VAL A 190 -6.24 4.01 14.72
CA VAL A 190 -5.52 3.18 13.74
C VAL A 190 -4.68 4.09 12.86
N THR A 191 -3.37 3.85 12.77
CA THR A 191 -2.49 4.64 11.90
C THR A 191 -2.17 3.85 10.64
N ILE A 192 -2.44 4.46 9.47
CA ILE A 192 -1.94 4.01 8.17
C ILE A 192 -0.69 4.83 7.86
N SER A 193 0.46 4.17 7.87
CA SER A 193 1.73 4.78 7.50
C SER A 193 1.98 4.64 6.00
N LEU A 194 2.40 5.71 5.35
CA LEU A 194 2.72 5.72 3.93
C LEU A 194 4.20 5.98 3.66
N PHE A 195 4.67 5.43 2.56
CA PHE A 195 6.00 5.62 1.99
C PHE A 195 5.85 6.37 0.66
N GLU A 196 6.59 7.47 0.50
CA GLU A 196 6.65 8.20 -0.75
C GLU A 196 7.89 7.78 -1.54
N HIS A 197 7.67 7.19 -2.71
CA HIS A 197 8.74 6.82 -3.63
C HIS A 197 9.37 8.10 -4.22
N PRO A 198 10.69 8.29 -4.09
CA PRO A 198 11.35 9.50 -4.55
C PRO A 198 11.39 9.60 -6.07
N GLY A 199 11.40 10.84 -6.58
CA GLY A 199 11.81 11.10 -7.96
C GLY A 199 13.33 11.01 -8.13
N ALA A 200 13.77 10.96 -9.40
CA ALA A 200 15.20 10.89 -9.75
C ALA A 200 16.03 12.07 -9.21
N TYR A 201 15.40 13.21 -8.90
CA TYR A 201 16.04 14.41 -8.34
C TYR A 201 16.65 14.19 -6.95
N MET A 202 16.38 13.06 -6.29
CA MET A 202 16.99 12.68 -5.01
C MET A 202 18.34 11.96 -5.18
N PHE A 203 18.75 11.69 -6.41
CA PHE A 203 19.94 10.91 -6.73
C PHE A 203 20.84 11.68 -7.71
N GLY A 204 22.14 11.66 -7.45
CA GLY A 204 23.16 12.26 -8.30
C GLY A 204 23.92 11.22 -9.11
N GLU A 205 24.89 11.68 -9.90
CA GLU A 205 25.80 10.75 -10.57
C GLU A 205 26.54 9.88 -9.56
N ARG A 206 26.79 8.62 -9.95
CA ARG A 206 27.54 7.69 -9.10
C ARG A 206 28.97 8.23 -8.96
N PRO A 207 29.53 8.32 -7.74
CA PRO A 207 30.93 8.68 -7.56
C PRO A 207 31.78 7.71 -8.39
N ALA A 208 32.73 8.24 -9.16
CA ALA A 208 33.68 7.42 -9.89
C ALA A 208 34.41 6.51 -8.89
N SER A 209 34.17 5.21 -8.96
CA SER A 209 34.88 4.24 -8.13
C SER A 209 36.34 4.19 -8.60
N GLY A 210 37.25 4.89 -7.93
CA GLY A 210 38.67 4.84 -8.32
C GLY A 210 39.61 5.79 -7.61
N ASP A 211 39.25 7.05 -7.40
CA ASP A 211 40.27 8.09 -7.11
C ASP A 211 40.05 8.81 -5.78
N SER A 212 39.85 8.06 -4.69
CA SER A 212 39.80 8.70 -3.38
C SER A 212 40.72 7.99 -2.38
N PRO A 213 41.66 8.72 -1.75
CA PRO A 213 42.56 8.17 -0.75
C PRO A 213 41.81 7.48 0.38
N ALA A 214 42.50 6.53 1.04
CA ALA A 214 42.03 5.99 2.31
C ALA A 214 42.01 7.10 3.37
N GLY A 215 40.79 7.46 3.82
CA GLY A 215 40.52 8.61 4.68
C GLY A 215 39.88 9.76 3.89
N THR A 216 38.89 10.43 4.51
CA THR A 216 38.04 11.52 3.98
C THR A 216 36.89 11.15 3.04
N MET A 217 36.08 10.15 3.39
CA MET A 217 34.77 9.87 2.79
C MET A 217 33.72 9.72 3.91
N VAL A 218 32.46 10.07 3.66
CA VAL A 218 31.39 9.89 4.67
C VAL A 218 30.91 8.45 4.62
N LYS A 219 31.30 7.64 5.59
CA LYS A 219 30.80 6.26 5.73
C LYS A 219 29.32 6.28 6.11
N VAL A 220 28.56 5.36 5.53
CA VAL A 220 27.23 4.98 6.00
C VAL A 220 27.16 3.46 6.10
N ALA A 221 26.75 2.96 7.26
CA ALA A 221 26.65 1.53 7.51
C ALA A 221 25.48 1.17 8.42
N GLY A 222 24.99 -0.06 8.27
CA GLY A 222 23.91 -0.60 9.07
C GLY A 222 23.47 -1.98 8.62
N VAL A 223 22.21 -2.31 8.91
CA VAL A 223 21.60 -3.62 8.67
C VAL A 223 20.26 -3.46 7.97
N VAL A 224 19.98 -4.35 7.02
CA VAL A 224 18.68 -4.48 6.36
C VAL A 224 18.12 -5.90 6.52
N TRP A 225 16.86 -5.99 6.92
CA TRP A 225 16.13 -7.25 7.08
C TRP A 225 14.71 -7.14 6.54
N PHE A 226 14.05 -8.28 6.34
CA PHE A 226 12.63 -8.36 6.13
C PHE A 226 11.92 -8.45 7.48
N GLU A 227 10.99 -7.53 7.70
CA GLU A 227 10.12 -7.52 8.88
C GLU A 227 9.17 -8.72 8.81
N SER A 228 9.40 -9.69 9.69
CA SER A 228 8.76 -11.01 9.64
C SER A 228 7.52 -11.15 10.50
N ASP A 229 7.40 -10.32 11.53
CA ASP A 229 6.34 -10.46 12.53
C ASP A 229 5.51 -9.17 12.59
N ALA A 230 4.30 -9.23 12.04
CA ALA A 230 3.37 -8.11 12.05
C ALA A 230 2.92 -7.71 13.48
N ASN A 231 3.15 -8.59 14.47
CA ASN A 231 2.81 -8.41 15.87
C ASN A 231 3.98 -7.95 16.77
N ALA A 232 5.23 -7.94 16.27
CA ALA A 232 6.38 -7.46 17.03
C ALA A 232 6.46 -5.93 17.03
N SER A 233 7.16 -5.34 18.00
CA SER A 233 7.50 -3.91 18.00
C SER A 233 8.30 -3.58 16.74
N ALA A 234 7.76 -2.69 15.91
CA ALA A 234 8.33 -2.31 14.63
C ALA A 234 9.78 -1.85 14.74
N GLY A 235 10.64 -2.31 13.83
CA GLY A 235 11.99 -1.79 13.68
C GLY A 235 13.01 -2.42 14.63
N HIS A 236 12.65 -3.22 15.61
CA HIS A 236 13.66 -3.95 16.36
C HIS A 236 13.92 -5.29 15.70
N ARG A 237 15.07 -5.44 15.02
CA ARG A 237 15.49 -6.73 14.45
C ARG A 237 15.42 -7.79 15.54
N ASP A 238 14.46 -8.70 15.43
CA ASP A 238 14.45 -9.87 16.28
C ASP A 238 15.67 -10.70 15.89
N ARG A 239 16.60 -10.90 16.82
CA ARG A 239 17.75 -11.80 16.61
C ARG A 239 17.35 -13.28 16.72
N GLY A 240 16.08 -13.57 16.99
CA GLY A 240 15.44 -14.88 16.93
C GLY A 240 15.17 -15.39 15.50
N VAL A 241 14.20 -16.29 15.37
CA VAL A 241 13.92 -17.08 14.15
C VAL A 241 13.12 -16.35 13.06
N GLY A 242 12.61 -15.14 13.32
CA GLY A 242 11.72 -14.42 12.40
C GLY A 242 12.44 -13.59 11.33
N ASP A 243 13.18 -12.56 11.75
CA ASP A 243 13.67 -11.53 10.83
C ASP A 243 14.87 -12.01 10.01
N ARG A 244 14.66 -12.05 8.69
CA ARG A 244 15.66 -12.56 7.74
C ARG A 244 16.43 -11.41 7.12
N ALA A 245 17.74 -11.56 7.01
CA ALA A 245 18.56 -10.64 6.24
C ALA A 245 18.00 -10.46 4.83
N ALA A 246 17.91 -9.21 4.35
CA ALA A 246 17.50 -8.88 2.99
C ALA A 246 18.65 -9.14 1.99
N ARG A 247 19.21 -10.36 2.01
CA ARG A 247 20.37 -10.73 1.21
C ARG A 247 20.10 -10.52 -0.27
N GLY A 248 21.04 -9.89 -0.96
CA GLY A 248 20.97 -9.64 -2.41
C GLY A 248 20.27 -8.34 -2.79
N TYR A 249 19.53 -7.73 -1.88
CA TYR A 249 19.04 -6.36 -2.02
C TYR A 249 20.23 -5.39 -1.97
N ALA A 250 19.98 -4.13 -2.30
CA ALA A 250 20.95 -3.06 -2.17
C ALA A 250 20.42 -1.90 -1.34
N VAL A 251 21.32 -1.16 -0.72
CA VAL A 251 21.04 0.14 -0.14
C VAL A 251 21.71 1.20 -0.99
N GLU A 252 21.01 2.28 -1.25
CA GLU A 252 21.48 3.43 -2.01
C GLU A 252 21.37 4.69 -1.16
N PHE A 253 22.43 5.48 -1.11
CA PHE A 253 22.47 6.74 -0.37
C PHE A 253 22.95 7.87 -1.26
N SER A 254 22.31 9.02 -1.09
CA SER A 254 22.76 10.31 -1.60
C SER A 254 23.10 11.23 -0.43
N GLY A 255 24.03 12.16 -0.65
CA GLY A 255 24.38 13.20 0.32
C GLY A 255 24.42 14.58 -0.31
N LEU A 256 23.94 15.59 0.41
CA LEU A 256 24.07 16.99 -0.02
C LEU A 256 25.45 17.54 0.30
N SER A 257 25.88 18.53 -0.47
CA SER A 257 27.00 19.39 -0.09
C SER A 257 26.59 20.29 1.08
N ALA A 258 27.57 20.83 1.80
CA ALA A 258 27.31 21.80 2.86
C ALA A 258 26.55 23.05 2.36
N ALA A 259 26.71 23.42 1.07
CA ALA A 259 25.95 24.53 0.47
C ALA A 259 24.48 24.15 0.25
N GLY A 260 24.22 22.98 -0.33
CA GLY A 260 22.85 22.50 -0.55
C GLY A 260 22.09 22.25 0.74
N SER A 261 22.75 21.65 1.74
CA SER A 261 22.20 21.45 3.09
C SER A 261 21.75 22.76 3.73
N ARG A 262 22.59 23.80 3.68
CA ARG A 262 22.25 25.14 4.20
C ARG A 262 21.10 25.80 3.44
N GLU A 263 21.09 25.73 2.12
CA GLU A 263 20.04 26.34 1.30
C GLU A 263 18.66 25.74 1.62
N ILE A 264 18.58 24.40 1.68
CA ILE A 264 17.35 23.70 2.05
C ILE A 264 16.95 24.03 3.49
N ALA A 265 17.88 23.99 4.45
CA ALA A 265 17.58 24.32 5.85
C ALA A 265 17.04 25.76 6.00
N VAL A 266 17.60 26.73 5.29
CA VAL A 266 17.11 28.12 5.27
C VAL A 266 15.71 28.22 4.67
N ALA A 267 15.43 27.47 3.60
CA ALA A 267 14.10 27.44 2.98
C ALA A 267 13.05 26.81 3.91
N LEU A 268 13.38 25.67 4.54
CA LEU A 268 12.49 24.98 5.48
C LEU A 268 12.21 25.81 6.75
N ALA A 269 13.19 26.59 7.24
CA ALA A 269 12.99 27.48 8.37
C ALA A 269 12.00 28.63 8.10
N ARG A 270 11.80 28.98 6.82
CA ARG A 270 10.85 30.03 6.40
C ARG A 270 9.44 29.50 6.16
N ASP A 271 9.29 28.19 6.01
CA ASP A 271 7.99 27.53 5.81
C ASP A 271 7.89 26.23 6.63
N PRO A 272 7.58 26.35 7.94
CA PRO A 272 7.57 25.20 8.84
C PRO A 272 6.37 24.27 8.67
N ARG A 273 5.42 24.53 7.74
CA ARG A 273 4.14 23.79 7.67
C ARG A 273 3.95 23.06 6.35
N GLY A 274 4.05 21.73 6.39
CA GLY A 274 3.41 20.81 5.42
C GLY A 274 4.01 20.69 4.01
N ASP A 275 4.89 21.59 3.57
CA ASP A 275 5.38 21.62 2.17
C ASP A 275 6.88 21.30 2.00
N GLN A 276 7.48 20.65 2.99
CA GLN A 276 8.94 20.45 3.08
C GLN A 276 9.51 19.63 1.91
N GLU A 277 8.80 18.57 1.49
CA GLU A 277 9.17 17.74 0.34
C GLU A 277 9.11 18.53 -0.97
N ASN A 278 8.15 19.45 -1.11
CA ASN A 278 8.02 20.32 -2.28
C ASN A 278 9.13 21.37 -2.34
N ILE A 279 9.50 21.97 -1.21
CA ILE A 279 10.65 22.87 -1.10
C ILE A 279 11.94 22.15 -1.50
N THR A 280 12.16 20.96 -0.92
CA THR A 280 13.32 20.10 -1.25
C THR A 280 13.37 19.79 -2.74
N ARG A 281 12.25 19.34 -3.32
CA ARG A 281 12.13 19.03 -4.76
C ARG A 281 12.46 20.24 -5.63
N LYS A 282 11.90 21.41 -5.33
CA LYS A 282 12.11 22.63 -6.12
C LYS A 282 13.58 23.05 -6.13
N ILE A 283 14.23 23.02 -4.97
CA ILE A 283 15.65 23.39 -4.85
C ILE A 283 16.53 22.41 -5.63
N LEU A 284 16.31 21.10 -5.45
CA LEU A 284 17.14 20.08 -6.10
C LEU A 284 16.94 19.97 -7.62
N LEU A 285 15.74 20.31 -8.12
CA LEU A 285 15.52 20.42 -9.57
C LEU A 285 16.26 21.63 -10.17
N ALA A 286 16.37 22.73 -9.43
CA ALA A 286 17.10 23.91 -9.87
C ALA A 286 18.62 23.79 -9.68
N HIS A 287 19.04 23.02 -8.68
CA HIS A 287 20.43 22.86 -8.25
C HIS A 287 20.79 21.38 -8.06
N PRO A 288 20.77 20.55 -9.11
CA PRO A 288 21.15 19.15 -9.01
C PRO A 288 22.59 18.95 -8.52
N GLU A 289 23.48 19.93 -8.73
CA GLU A 289 24.86 19.96 -8.23
C GLU A 289 24.97 19.99 -6.70
N PHE A 290 23.88 20.24 -5.98
CA PHE A 290 23.88 20.14 -4.53
C PHE A 290 24.00 18.69 -4.04
N ILE A 291 23.68 17.70 -4.87
CA ILE A 291 23.92 16.29 -4.54
C ILE A 291 25.35 15.96 -4.93
N THR A 292 26.17 15.64 -3.92
CA THR A 292 27.60 15.33 -4.10
C THR A 292 27.83 14.01 -4.84
N GLY A 293 26.88 13.09 -4.75
CA GLY A 293 26.85 11.83 -5.48
C GLY A 293 25.96 10.79 -4.79
N THR A 294 25.76 9.66 -5.47
CA THR A 294 24.97 8.53 -4.97
C THR A 294 25.78 7.25 -4.92
N ALA A 295 25.91 6.67 -3.72
CA ALA A 295 26.62 5.41 -3.50
C ALA A 295 25.65 4.25 -3.27
N THR A 296 26.06 3.04 -3.67
CA THR A 296 25.26 1.82 -3.51
C THR A 296 26.10 0.72 -2.87
N ALA A 297 25.53 0.00 -1.90
CA ALA A 297 26.11 -1.22 -1.35
C ALA A 297 25.12 -2.38 -1.44
N ARG A 298 25.64 -3.58 -1.78
CA ARG A 298 24.86 -4.82 -1.68
C ARG A 298 24.78 -5.28 -0.24
N ILE A 299 23.63 -5.82 0.13
CA ILE A 299 23.37 -6.35 1.47
C ILE A 299 23.97 -7.76 1.59
N GLY A 300 24.81 -7.93 2.60
CA GLY A 300 25.49 -9.18 2.93
C GLY A 300 24.54 -10.26 3.47
N ALA A 301 25.08 -11.48 3.64
CA ALA A 301 24.30 -12.63 4.12
C ALA A 301 23.75 -12.46 5.55
N ASP A 302 24.41 -11.63 6.37
CA ASP A 302 24.00 -11.30 7.74
C ASP A 302 23.11 -10.04 7.84
N GLY A 303 22.79 -9.44 6.68
CA GLY A 303 22.00 -8.22 6.54
C GLY A 303 22.84 -6.94 6.56
N ARG A 304 24.16 -7.01 6.78
CA ARG A 304 24.99 -5.80 6.88
C ARG A 304 25.28 -5.18 5.52
N TYR A 305 25.42 -3.85 5.53
CA TYR A 305 25.96 -3.09 4.42
C TYR A 305 26.89 -1.98 4.94
N SER A 306 27.79 -1.53 4.09
CA SER A 306 28.57 -0.31 4.30
C SER A 306 28.93 0.29 2.95
N LEU A 307 28.83 1.61 2.85
CA LEU A 307 29.22 2.38 1.69
C LEU A 307 29.95 3.67 2.11
N LEU A 308 30.56 4.32 1.12
CA LEU A 308 31.26 5.59 1.26
C LEU A 308 30.62 6.61 0.32
N LEU A 309 30.21 7.74 0.85
CA LEU A 309 29.78 8.92 0.10
C LEU A 309 30.95 9.89 -0.08
N PRO A 310 30.92 10.74 -1.13
CA PRO A 310 31.93 11.76 -1.39
C PRO A 310 32.36 12.57 -0.15
N GLN A 311 33.61 13.03 -0.17
CA GLN A 311 34.22 13.75 0.96
C GLN A 311 33.46 15.02 1.37
N ASP A 312 32.89 15.72 0.38
CA ASP A 312 32.19 16.98 0.52
C ASP A 312 30.72 16.83 0.91
N THR A 313 30.25 15.59 1.09
CA THR A 313 28.94 15.30 1.69
C THR A 313 28.86 15.88 3.10
N ASP A 314 27.80 16.64 3.38
CA ASP A 314 27.38 16.99 4.72
C ASP A 314 26.80 15.73 5.40
N PRO A 315 27.43 15.19 6.46
CA PRO A 315 26.92 14.00 7.13
C PRO A 315 25.56 14.24 7.79
N GLN A 316 25.13 15.49 8.04
CA GLN A 316 23.81 15.77 8.60
C GLN A 316 22.70 15.86 7.54
N SER A 317 23.00 15.62 6.25
CA SER A 317 22.04 15.79 5.17
C SER A 317 22.12 14.63 4.19
N LEU A 318 21.52 13.52 4.58
CA LEU A 318 21.54 12.25 3.85
C LEU A 318 20.14 11.83 3.44
N TYR A 319 20.04 11.06 2.36
CA TYR A 319 18.82 10.37 1.95
C TYR A 319 19.17 8.96 1.52
N GLY A 320 18.43 7.96 1.98
CA GLY A 320 18.72 6.56 1.72
C GLY A 320 17.49 5.73 1.38
N VAL A 321 17.63 4.79 0.45
CA VAL A 321 16.57 3.85 0.05
C VAL A 321 17.10 2.42 -0.03
N VAL A 322 16.18 1.47 0.06
CA VAL A 322 16.46 0.05 -0.20
C VAL A 322 15.91 -0.32 -1.56
N ARG A 323 16.69 -1.06 -2.36
CA ARG A 323 16.30 -1.61 -3.65
C ARG A 323 16.23 -3.14 -3.61
N ASP A 324 15.19 -3.69 -4.22
CA ASP A 324 15.08 -5.14 -4.45
C ASP A 324 16.11 -5.66 -5.46
N VAL A 325 16.13 -6.98 -5.65
CA VAL A 325 17.07 -7.64 -6.56
C VAL A 325 16.84 -7.26 -8.03
N GLN A 326 15.68 -6.69 -8.36
CA GLN A 326 15.34 -6.13 -9.67
C GLN A 326 15.69 -4.63 -9.79
N GLY A 327 16.10 -3.98 -8.70
CA GLY A 327 16.48 -2.57 -8.66
C GLY A 327 15.33 -1.61 -8.30
N ASN A 328 14.14 -2.12 -7.99
CA ASN A 328 13.00 -1.29 -7.59
C ASN A 328 13.17 -0.82 -6.15
N ILE A 329 12.81 0.43 -5.87
CA ILE A 329 12.73 0.92 -4.49
C ILE A 329 11.62 0.16 -3.76
N VAL A 330 11.89 -0.28 -2.53
CA VAL A 330 10.92 -0.99 -1.69
C VAL A 330 10.62 -0.22 -0.42
N GLU A 331 9.43 -0.44 0.10
CA GLU A 331 8.96 0.13 1.35
C GLU A 331 9.78 -0.43 2.51
N ALA A 332 10.45 0.46 3.24
CA ALA A 332 11.23 0.11 4.41
C ALA A 332 11.03 1.12 5.54
N ILE A 333 10.91 0.61 6.76
CA ILE A 333 10.95 1.41 7.97
C ILE A 333 12.40 1.84 8.18
N GLY A 334 12.61 3.15 8.27
CA GLY A 334 13.90 3.77 8.46
C GLY A 334 13.74 5.29 8.42
N PRO A 335 14.84 6.05 8.54
CA PRO A 335 14.80 7.50 8.64
C PRO A 335 14.32 8.23 7.36
N TYR A 336 13.99 7.51 6.28
CA TYR A 336 13.80 8.08 4.94
C TYR A 336 12.55 7.54 4.22
N SER A 337 11.37 7.69 4.82
CA SER A 337 10.10 7.30 4.19
C SER A 337 9.45 8.41 3.35
N THR A 338 10.01 9.62 3.35
CA THR A 338 9.68 10.71 2.42
C THR A 338 10.95 11.23 1.75
N PRO A 339 10.87 11.83 0.54
CA PRO A 339 12.03 12.29 -0.23
C PRO A 339 12.63 13.58 0.37
N ARG A 340 13.27 13.45 1.53
CA ARG A 340 13.90 14.54 2.26
C ARG A 340 15.31 14.14 2.70
N PHE A 341 16.26 15.05 2.50
CA PHE A 341 17.59 14.93 3.07
C PHE A 341 17.54 15.38 4.54
N THR A 342 17.95 14.48 5.43
CA THR A 342 17.91 14.71 6.88
C THR A 342 19.07 14.02 7.58
N SER A 343 19.36 14.45 8.80
CA SER A 343 20.26 13.73 9.69
C SER A 343 19.61 12.40 10.06
N PRO A 344 20.30 11.26 9.97
CA PRO A 344 19.77 9.98 10.40
C PRO A 344 19.17 9.97 11.82
N LYS A 345 19.65 10.86 12.72
CA LYS A 345 19.12 11.00 14.08
C LYS A 345 17.72 11.62 14.18
N GLU A 346 17.24 12.33 13.16
CA GLU A 346 15.93 13.00 13.23
C GLU A 346 14.75 12.04 13.34
N PHE A 347 14.92 10.77 12.93
CA PHE A 347 13.86 9.77 13.08
C PHE A 347 13.61 9.38 14.55
N GLY A 348 14.52 9.71 15.45
CA GLY A 348 14.32 9.66 16.90
C GLY A 348 13.97 8.25 17.41
N SER A 349 13.04 8.18 18.36
CA SER A 349 12.60 6.93 19.00
C SER A 349 11.83 5.98 18.08
N SER A 350 11.44 6.44 16.89
CA SER A 350 10.80 5.59 15.87
C SER A 350 11.83 4.78 15.07
N ALA A 351 13.12 5.11 15.21
CA ALA A 351 14.18 4.40 14.53
C ALA A 351 14.27 2.94 14.97
N PRO A 352 14.55 2.01 14.03
CA PRO A 352 14.82 0.61 14.34
C PRO A 352 15.85 0.40 15.48
N ASN A 353 16.75 1.37 15.61
CA ASN A 353 17.84 1.45 16.57
C ASN A 353 18.37 2.89 16.58
N ASN A 354 19.27 3.22 17.50
CA ASN A 354 19.89 4.54 17.58
C ASN A 354 21.01 4.70 16.54
N PRO A 355 20.88 5.63 15.58
CA PRO A 355 21.97 6.01 14.68
C PRO A 355 23.14 6.65 15.44
N GLU A 356 24.37 6.29 15.06
CA GLU A 356 25.59 6.80 15.72
C GLU A 356 26.49 7.49 14.70
N LEU A 357 26.90 8.72 15.02
CA LEU A 357 27.88 9.46 14.24
C LEU A 357 29.25 9.25 14.86
N THR A 358 30.20 8.76 14.06
CA THR A 358 31.61 8.54 14.39
C THR A 358 32.50 9.45 13.54
N ASP A 359 33.81 9.45 13.80
CA ASP A 359 34.79 10.17 12.97
C ASP A 359 34.80 9.72 11.50
N ALA A 360 34.37 8.48 11.23
CA ALA A 360 34.30 7.93 9.88
C ALA A 360 32.97 8.24 9.17
N GLY A 361 31.93 8.66 9.89
CA GLY A 361 30.57 8.82 9.39
C GLY A 361 29.53 8.06 10.23
N TRP A 362 28.42 7.71 9.61
CA TRP A 362 27.28 7.09 10.27
C TRP A 362 27.38 5.57 10.34
N GLU A 363 27.21 5.06 11.55
CA GLU A 363 26.94 3.66 11.85
C GLU A 363 25.47 3.50 12.25
N ASN A 364 25.01 2.25 12.28
CA ASN A 364 23.71 1.92 12.83
C ASN A 364 22.53 2.55 12.04
N ILE A 365 22.67 2.74 10.72
CA ILE A 365 21.59 3.21 9.85
C ILE A 365 20.83 2.00 9.27
N ASN A 366 19.74 1.62 9.92
CA ASN A 366 19.03 0.39 9.59
C ASN A 366 17.75 0.62 8.78
N PHE A 367 17.36 -0.42 8.04
CA PHE A 367 16.09 -0.48 7.32
C PHE A 367 15.39 -1.81 7.57
N ALA A 368 14.14 -1.77 8.02
CA ALA A 368 13.28 -2.95 8.05
C ALA A 368 12.38 -2.92 6.81
N VAL A 369 12.67 -3.75 5.80
CA VAL A 369 11.82 -3.89 4.61
C VAL A 369 10.50 -4.51 5.05
N VAL A 370 9.39 -3.92 4.64
CA VAL A 370 8.04 -4.35 5.02
C VAL A 370 7.33 -4.93 3.81
N PRO A 371 7.45 -6.24 3.54
CA PRO A 371 7.08 -6.79 2.26
C PRO A 371 5.64 -7.34 2.23
N TRP A 372 4.72 -6.71 2.96
CA TRP A 372 3.32 -7.14 3.07
C TRP A 372 2.44 -6.54 1.98
N GLY A 373 2.84 -6.69 0.72
CA GLY A 373 2.11 -6.13 -0.42
C GLY A 373 0.63 -6.53 -0.45
N ASN A 374 -0.19 -5.77 -1.18
CA ASN A 374 -1.64 -6.01 -1.31
C ASN A 374 -1.90 -7.33 -2.08
N VAL A 375 -1.83 -8.46 -1.38
CA VAL A 375 -2.30 -9.75 -1.92
C VAL A 375 -3.80 -9.86 -1.67
N THR A 376 -4.52 -10.32 -2.69
CA THR A 376 -5.92 -10.70 -2.56
C THR A 376 -6.05 -12.20 -2.66
N VAL A 377 -6.95 -12.74 -1.84
CA VAL A 377 -7.46 -14.11 -1.95
C VAL A 377 -8.89 -14.03 -2.44
N GLU A 378 -9.24 -14.82 -3.44
CA GLU A 378 -10.60 -14.87 -4.00
C GLU A 378 -11.02 -16.32 -4.21
N ILE A 379 -12.22 -16.67 -3.72
CA ILE A 379 -12.92 -17.90 -4.10
C ILE A 379 -13.67 -17.63 -5.41
N VAL A 380 -13.20 -18.24 -6.50
CA VAL A 380 -13.57 -17.83 -7.86
C VAL A 380 -15.08 -17.91 -8.09
N GLY A 381 -15.66 -16.79 -8.51
CA GLY A 381 -17.07 -16.67 -8.91
C GLY A 381 -18.08 -16.81 -7.76
N LYS A 382 -17.63 -16.71 -6.51
CA LYS A 382 -18.42 -16.98 -5.31
C LYS A 382 -18.18 -15.84 -4.31
N ASP A 383 -19.25 -15.25 -3.79
CA ASP A 383 -19.19 -14.35 -2.63
C ASP A 383 -20.05 -14.91 -1.49
N SER A 384 -19.64 -14.69 -0.25
CA SER A 384 -20.39 -15.14 0.93
C SER A 384 -21.72 -14.41 1.13
N LEU A 385 -21.96 -13.30 0.43
CA LEU A 385 -23.12 -12.43 0.61
C LEU A 385 -24.32 -12.83 -0.24
N ASN A 386 -24.07 -13.17 -1.51
CA ASN A 386 -25.13 -13.31 -2.51
C ASN A 386 -25.22 -14.74 -3.05
N ARG A 387 -24.12 -15.51 -3.01
CA ARG A 387 -24.06 -16.84 -3.61
C ARG A 387 -23.87 -17.96 -2.59
N ARG A 388 -24.79 -18.94 -2.63
CA ARG A 388 -24.61 -20.25 -1.99
C ARG A 388 -23.91 -21.20 -2.94
N VAL A 389 -23.00 -22.00 -2.39
CA VAL A 389 -22.39 -23.13 -3.10
C VAL A 389 -23.11 -24.41 -2.74
N ALA A 390 -23.37 -25.25 -3.75
CA ALA A 390 -23.95 -26.57 -3.53
C ALA A 390 -22.91 -27.52 -2.89
N PRO A 391 -23.32 -28.40 -1.95
CA PRO A 391 -22.46 -29.49 -1.52
C PRO A 391 -21.98 -30.32 -2.73
N GLY A 392 -20.71 -30.74 -2.75
CA GLY A 392 -20.14 -31.47 -3.88
C GLY A 392 -19.38 -30.61 -4.89
N GLU A 393 -19.52 -29.27 -4.85
CA GLU A 393 -18.73 -28.39 -5.72
C GLU A 393 -17.26 -28.29 -5.28
N ASN A 394 -16.39 -28.05 -6.24
CA ASN A 394 -15.02 -27.64 -5.98
C ASN A 394 -14.97 -26.12 -5.70
N LEU A 395 -14.22 -25.73 -4.68
CA LEU A 395 -13.92 -24.33 -4.39
C LEU A 395 -12.56 -23.99 -4.96
N GLU A 396 -12.56 -23.29 -6.10
CA GLU A 396 -11.35 -22.78 -6.72
C GLU A 396 -10.92 -21.48 -6.06
N VAL A 397 -9.61 -21.32 -5.88
CA VAL A 397 -9.02 -20.12 -5.28
C VAL A 397 -8.05 -19.46 -6.25
N ARG A 398 -8.09 -18.13 -6.29
CA ARG A 398 -7.19 -17.29 -7.06
C ARG A 398 -6.47 -16.31 -6.12
N LEU A 399 -5.20 -16.09 -6.38
CA LEU A 399 -4.42 -15.03 -5.76
C LEU A 399 -4.07 -13.95 -6.79
N THR A 400 -3.98 -12.71 -6.35
CA THR A 400 -3.47 -11.57 -7.13
C THR A 400 -2.61 -10.67 -6.25
N GLY A 401 -1.65 -9.93 -6.82
CA GLY A 401 -0.76 -9.03 -6.07
C GLY A 401 0.70 -9.46 -6.10
N LYS A 402 1.47 -9.13 -5.05
CA LYS A 402 2.88 -9.52 -4.88
C LYS A 402 3.02 -10.31 -3.58
N LEU A 403 3.47 -11.57 -3.67
CA LEU A 403 3.70 -12.40 -2.50
C LEU A 403 4.82 -11.81 -1.61
N PRO A 404 4.65 -11.83 -0.28
CA PRO A 404 5.75 -11.57 0.62
C PRO A 404 6.88 -12.61 0.45
N PRO A 405 8.15 -12.23 0.72
CA PRO A 405 9.35 -13.07 0.59
C PRO A 405 9.52 -14.04 1.77
N PHE A 406 8.41 -14.47 2.36
CA PHE A 406 8.37 -15.51 3.39
C PHE A 406 7.80 -16.80 2.79
N VAL A 407 7.77 -17.87 3.59
CA VAL A 407 7.02 -19.07 3.21
C VAL A 407 5.55 -18.69 3.20
N ASN A 408 4.88 -18.85 2.06
CA ASN A 408 3.47 -18.58 1.91
C ASN A 408 2.69 -19.89 1.85
N THR A 409 1.56 -19.95 2.55
CA THR A 409 0.65 -21.10 2.56
C THR A 409 -0.80 -20.64 2.46
N LEU A 410 -1.61 -21.28 1.61
CA LEU A 410 -3.05 -21.18 1.68
C LEU A 410 -3.60 -22.18 2.70
N GLU A 411 -4.44 -21.70 3.60
CA GLU A 411 -5.10 -22.50 4.63
C GLU A 411 -6.61 -22.46 4.44
N TRP A 412 -7.21 -23.63 4.21
CA TRP A 412 -8.67 -23.77 4.21
C TRP A 412 -9.18 -24.14 5.59
N ARG A 413 -10.23 -23.45 6.05
CA ARG A 413 -10.85 -23.67 7.36
C ARG A 413 -12.36 -23.82 7.24
N ASN A 414 -12.96 -24.51 8.20
CA ASN A 414 -14.42 -24.60 8.33
C ASN A 414 -14.98 -23.47 9.23
N ASP A 415 -16.29 -23.48 9.44
CA ASP A 415 -17.04 -22.54 10.29
C ASP A 415 -16.79 -22.66 11.81
N THR A 416 -15.93 -23.60 12.23
CA THR A 416 -15.41 -23.68 13.61
C THR A 416 -13.95 -23.20 13.71
N GLY A 417 -13.36 -22.71 12.61
CA GLY A 417 -11.96 -22.34 12.51
C GLY A 417 -10.97 -23.51 12.39
N ALA A 418 -11.45 -24.74 12.28
CA ALA A 418 -10.59 -25.92 12.16
C ALA A 418 -9.96 -25.99 10.77
N LEU A 419 -8.64 -26.24 10.71
CA LEU A 419 -7.87 -26.40 9.48
C LEU A 419 -8.30 -27.68 8.75
N LEU A 420 -8.64 -27.55 7.47
CA LEU A 420 -9.07 -28.62 6.58
C LEU A 420 -7.95 -29.05 5.63
N SER A 421 -7.23 -28.08 5.07
CA SER A 421 -6.09 -28.33 4.18
C SER A 421 -5.14 -27.14 4.19
N THR A 422 -3.90 -27.43 3.79
CA THR A 422 -2.85 -26.43 3.58
C THR A 422 -2.16 -26.67 2.23
N CYS A 423 -1.69 -25.61 1.59
CA CYS A 423 -1.02 -25.65 0.30
C CYS A 423 0.10 -24.60 0.26
N VAL A 424 1.32 -25.00 -0.12
CA VAL A 424 2.45 -24.05 -0.24
C VAL A 424 2.29 -23.23 -1.52
N ILE A 425 2.59 -21.93 -1.42
CA ILE A 425 2.53 -20.97 -2.54
C ILE A 425 3.93 -20.37 -2.72
N GLU A 426 4.58 -20.69 -3.84
CA GLU A 426 5.85 -20.06 -4.23
C GLU A 426 5.61 -18.91 -5.20
N VAL A 427 4.63 -19.06 -6.08
CA VAL A 427 4.15 -18.04 -7.00
C VAL A 427 2.62 -17.96 -6.97
N ILE A 428 2.05 -16.79 -7.30
CA ILE A 428 0.60 -16.55 -7.22
C ILE A 428 -0.24 -17.59 -7.97
N ASN A 429 0.29 -18.12 -9.08
CA ASN A 429 -0.41 -19.09 -9.92
C ASN A 429 -0.54 -20.48 -9.28
N ASP A 430 0.22 -20.79 -8.23
CA ASP A 430 0.13 -22.07 -7.51
C ASP A 430 -1.25 -22.26 -6.87
N ALA A 431 -1.93 -21.15 -6.55
CA ALA A 431 -3.25 -21.13 -5.94
C ALA A 431 -4.30 -21.95 -6.71
N ALA A 432 -4.19 -22.03 -8.04
CA ALA A 432 -5.11 -22.82 -8.87
C ALA A 432 -5.11 -24.31 -8.49
N SER A 433 -4.01 -24.83 -7.95
CA SER A 433 -3.88 -26.22 -7.50
C SER A 433 -4.33 -26.44 -6.05
N CYS A 434 -4.66 -25.37 -5.32
CA CYS A 434 -5.00 -25.39 -3.90
C CYS A 434 -6.52 -25.37 -3.65
N SER A 435 -7.30 -25.88 -4.58
CA SER A 435 -8.77 -25.92 -4.49
C SER A 435 -9.25 -26.86 -3.37
N LEU A 436 -10.43 -26.61 -2.82
CA LEU A 436 -11.06 -27.47 -1.81
C LEU A 436 -12.28 -28.20 -2.39
N ALA A 437 -12.21 -29.53 -2.44
CA ALA A 437 -13.34 -30.37 -2.84
C ALA A 437 -14.31 -30.59 -1.67
N LEU A 438 -15.56 -30.17 -1.80
CA LEU A 438 -16.58 -30.34 -0.77
C LEU A 438 -17.19 -31.75 -0.85
N THR A 439 -16.81 -32.68 0.03
CA THR A 439 -17.48 -34.01 0.05
C THR A 439 -18.91 -33.91 0.60
N SER A 440 -19.85 -34.68 0.03
CA SER A 440 -21.29 -34.65 0.33
C SER A 440 -21.70 -35.16 1.73
N ALA A 441 -20.74 -35.55 2.57
CA ALA A 441 -20.99 -36.17 3.86
C ALA A 441 -20.98 -35.15 5.01
N ARG A 442 -22.12 -34.47 5.23
CA ARG A 442 -22.64 -33.91 6.52
C ARG A 442 -23.87 -33.02 6.26
N ARG A 443 -24.69 -32.75 7.30
CA ARG A 443 -25.39 -31.46 7.41
C ARG A 443 -24.27 -30.41 7.43
N GLY A 444 -23.99 -29.85 6.25
CA GLY A 444 -22.70 -29.22 5.98
C GLY A 444 -22.40 -28.02 6.88
N PRO A 445 -21.11 -27.68 7.08
CA PRO A 445 -20.75 -26.39 7.63
C PRO A 445 -21.39 -25.29 6.78
N THR A 446 -21.76 -24.20 7.44
CA THR A 446 -22.42 -23.07 6.80
C THR A 446 -21.44 -22.18 6.04
N PHE A 447 -20.15 -22.25 6.39
CA PHE A 447 -19.06 -21.48 5.80
C PHE A 447 -17.78 -22.29 5.61
N TYR A 448 -17.03 -21.91 4.59
CA TYR A 448 -15.61 -22.21 4.45
C TYR A 448 -14.86 -20.90 4.26
N SER A 449 -13.67 -20.81 4.82
CA SER A 449 -12.75 -19.70 4.58
C SER A 449 -11.43 -20.21 4.04
N VAL A 450 -10.78 -19.37 3.26
CA VAL A 450 -9.41 -19.58 2.80
C VAL A 450 -8.59 -18.36 3.17
N GLY A 451 -7.45 -18.58 3.81
CA GLY A 451 -6.52 -17.53 4.21
C GLY A 451 -5.13 -17.75 3.60
N LEU A 452 -4.52 -16.71 3.07
CA LEU A 452 -3.10 -16.71 2.73
C LEU A 452 -2.30 -16.35 3.98
N VAL A 453 -1.54 -17.29 4.50
CA VAL A 453 -0.60 -17.09 5.60
C VAL A 453 0.80 -16.95 5.03
N SER A 454 1.53 -15.93 5.46
CA SER A 454 2.92 -15.67 5.07
C SER A 454 3.77 -15.55 6.33
N GLY A 455 4.74 -16.45 6.50
CA GLY A 455 5.43 -16.62 7.77
C GLY A 455 4.42 -17.03 8.85
N SER A 456 4.24 -16.18 9.86
CA SER A 456 3.26 -16.33 10.95
C SER A 456 1.96 -15.55 10.74
N THR A 457 1.87 -14.76 9.67
CA THR A 457 0.86 -13.69 9.53
C THR A 457 -0.18 -14.02 8.47
N LEU A 458 -1.46 -13.87 8.79
CA LEU A 458 -2.56 -13.96 7.82
C LEU A 458 -2.61 -12.68 6.97
N VAL A 459 -2.29 -12.76 5.68
CA VAL A 459 -2.16 -11.58 4.80
C VAL A 459 -3.48 -11.19 4.15
N ALA A 460 -4.28 -12.19 3.78
CA ALA A 460 -5.54 -12.01 3.07
C ALA A 460 -6.44 -13.21 3.32
N ALA A 461 -7.75 -13.01 3.27
CA ALA A 461 -8.72 -14.09 3.40
C ALA A 461 -9.98 -13.83 2.57
N ASP A 462 -10.68 -14.92 2.28
CA ASP A 462 -12.02 -14.90 1.68
C ASP A 462 -12.88 -16.02 2.27
N THR A 463 -14.20 -15.93 2.10
CA THR A 463 -15.18 -16.87 2.63
C THR A 463 -16.29 -17.17 1.62
N VAL A 464 -16.87 -18.35 1.73
CA VAL A 464 -18.04 -18.75 0.95
C VAL A 464 -19.06 -19.48 1.81
N ALA A 465 -20.34 -19.18 1.57
CA ALA A 465 -21.45 -19.83 2.22
C ALA A 465 -21.84 -21.13 1.50
N VAL A 466 -22.12 -22.20 2.25
CA VAL A 466 -22.52 -23.50 1.70
C VAL A 466 -23.91 -23.91 2.18
N GLY A 467 -24.76 -24.31 1.22
CA GLY A 467 -26.07 -24.93 1.49
C GLY A 467 -27.28 -24.18 0.93
N GLY A 468 -28.33 -24.92 0.55
CA GLY A 468 -29.63 -24.42 0.07
C GLY A 468 -29.68 -24.11 -1.44
N THR A 469 -30.80 -24.42 -2.10
CA THR A 469 -31.09 -24.05 -3.50
C THR A 469 -31.76 -22.67 -3.54
N GLY A 470 -31.02 -21.61 -3.89
CA GLY A 470 -31.59 -20.29 -4.13
C GLY A 470 -30.57 -19.15 -4.11
N THR A 471 -30.71 -18.20 -5.03
CA THR A 471 -29.99 -16.91 -5.01
C THR A 471 -30.64 -15.97 -4.00
N VAL A 472 -29.88 -15.37 -3.10
CA VAL A 472 -30.39 -14.25 -2.29
C VAL A 472 -30.31 -12.99 -3.16
N SER A 473 -31.43 -12.28 -3.33
CA SER A 473 -31.41 -11.00 -4.05
C SER A 473 -30.54 -10.00 -3.30
N PRO A 474 -29.69 -9.22 -3.99
CA PRO A 474 -28.88 -8.19 -3.35
C PRO A 474 -29.77 -7.19 -2.59
N PRO A 475 -29.26 -6.55 -1.53
CA PRO A 475 -30.01 -5.54 -0.81
C PRO A 475 -30.45 -4.45 -1.79
N LYS A 476 -31.75 -4.11 -1.77
CA LYS A 476 -32.27 -2.99 -2.55
C LYS A 476 -31.52 -1.74 -2.09
N SER A 477 -30.80 -1.06 -2.99
CA SER A 477 -30.23 0.24 -2.67
C SER A 477 -31.38 1.15 -2.22
N SER A 478 -31.35 1.61 -0.98
CA SER A 478 -32.15 2.77 -0.58
C SER A 478 -31.61 3.97 -1.34
N ARG A 479 -32.23 4.29 -2.49
CA ARG A 479 -32.00 5.57 -3.15
C ARG A 479 -32.45 6.65 -2.17
N ILE A 480 -31.50 7.31 -1.52
CA ILE A 480 -31.75 8.59 -0.88
C ILE A 480 -32.10 9.54 -2.04
N HIS A 481 -33.36 9.96 -2.10
CA HIS A 481 -33.76 11.10 -2.92
C HIS A 481 -33.11 12.33 -2.30
N VAL A 482 -32.01 12.80 -2.89
CA VAL A 482 -31.51 14.15 -2.62
C VAL A 482 -32.43 15.09 -3.39
N GLY A 483 -33.50 15.54 -2.72
CA GLY A 483 -34.32 16.62 -3.21
C GLY A 483 -33.52 17.91 -3.08
N PHE A 484 -33.12 18.50 -4.20
CA PHE A 484 -32.74 19.90 -4.23
C PHE A 484 -34.01 20.73 -4.05
N SER A 485 -34.03 21.58 -3.03
CA SER A 485 -34.89 22.76 -2.93
C SER A 485 -34.02 23.95 -2.57
#